data_AF-A0A6C7EHZ3-F1
#
_entry.id   AF-A0A6C7EHZ3-F1
#
_cell.length_a   1.000
_cell.length_b   1.000
_cell.length_c   1.000
_cell.angle_alpha   90.00
_cell.angle_beta   90.00
_cell.angle_gamma   90.00
#
_symmetry.space_group_name_H-M   'P 1'
#
loop_
_entity.id
_entity.type
_entity.pdbx_description
1 polymer ?
#
loop_
_entity_poly.entity_id
_entity_poly.type
_entity_poly.pdbx_seq_one_letter_code
_entity_poly.pdbx_strand_id
1 'polypeptide(L)'
;MATRAVIGFDIAGVGHDPAELVIFAIGWALGWLLLWHARPLPHRPPTTSRTPVAVVIPARNEAHALPHLLRPLVAQRRAGDEIIVVDDDSDDGTARVARAFDVDVISAPPLPDGWLGKPNACSAGARHATADTLVFLDADVQPSATLLDDLAAAVDEEPDSLVSMQPWHRMHTVGEQPSLLCNVTALMGSGAFTPLGSRAAATVAFGPVIAVSRAAYESAGGHADPTVRAMHTEDIGLARAVGRSRLFVGRPEGTTFRMYPAGFRELVSGWSRSIATGARFTPWWIGLATAAWVWSLAGGWIAAPLVYPLSAAQVWVLGRRAGTTHPVAALFYPLLVVVFVAIFVRSAVMVVFRRDVGWKGRRVSARTD
;
A
#
# COMPACT_ATOMS: atom_id res chain seq x y z
N MET A 1 -45.24 7.17 35.08
CA MET A 1 -43.91 7.73 35.37
C MET A 1 -43.05 6.65 35.99
N ALA A 2 -42.25 5.95 35.18
CA ALA A 2 -41.24 5.01 35.66
C ALA A 2 -39.95 5.34 34.92
N THR A 3 -39.13 6.17 35.57
CA THR A 3 -37.85 6.65 35.05
C THR A 3 -36.85 5.48 35.12
N ARG A 4 -36.39 5.02 33.95
CA ARG A 4 -35.29 4.05 33.82
C ARG A 4 -34.05 4.62 34.52
N ALA A 5 -33.61 3.96 35.59
CA ALA A 5 -32.27 4.13 36.12
C ALA A 5 -31.29 3.50 35.12
N VAL A 6 -30.66 4.35 34.30
CA VAL A 6 -29.47 3.95 33.55
C VAL A 6 -28.35 3.85 34.57
N ILE A 7 -27.85 2.62 34.79
CA ILE A 7 -26.75 2.33 35.68
C ILE A 7 -25.49 2.94 35.06
N GLY A 8 -25.14 4.16 35.45
CA GLY A 8 -23.86 4.78 35.15
C GLY A 8 -22.76 4.05 35.92
N PHE A 9 -21.72 3.61 35.23
CA PHE A 9 -20.52 3.08 35.88
C PHE A 9 -19.64 4.27 36.26
N ASP A 10 -19.53 4.55 37.56
CA ASP A 10 -18.66 5.58 38.10
C ASP A 10 -17.26 4.99 38.31
N ILE A 11 -16.38 5.22 37.34
CA ILE A 11 -14.96 4.90 37.45
C ILE A 11 -14.23 6.24 37.43
N ALA A 12 -13.63 6.60 38.58
CA ALA A 12 -12.83 7.80 38.78
C ALA A 12 -13.58 9.16 38.79
N GLY A 13 -14.88 9.19 39.13
CA GLY A 13 -15.62 10.45 39.34
C GLY A 13 -16.04 11.18 38.06
N VAL A 14 -15.89 10.50 36.91
CA VAL A 14 -16.42 10.94 35.62
C VAL A 14 -17.54 9.95 35.25
N GLY A 15 -18.78 10.40 35.34
CA GLY A 15 -19.92 9.59 34.92
C GLY A 15 -19.84 9.31 33.42
N HIS A 16 -19.62 8.06 33.03
CA HIS A 16 -19.62 7.65 31.64
C HIS A 16 -20.99 7.07 31.25
N ASP A 17 -21.54 7.51 30.13
CA ASP A 17 -22.76 6.91 29.57
C ASP A 17 -22.43 5.48 29.09
N PRO A 18 -23.12 4.43 29.57
CA PRO A 18 -22.94 3.07 29.08
C PRO A 18 -23.04 2.96 27.54
N ALA A 19 -23.84 3.81 26.90
CA ALA A 19 -23.97 3.84 25.44
C ALA A 19 -22.65 4.22 24.75
N GLU A 20 -21.91 5.16 25.34
CA GLU A 20 -20.59 5.53 24.87
C GLU A 20 -19.70 4.27 24.92
N LEU A 21 -19.53 3.63 26.08
CA LEU A 21 -18.58 2.51 26.22
C LEU A 21 -18.86 1.36 25.24
N VAL A 22 -20.13 1.14 24.90
CA VAL A 22 -20.55 0.18 23.87
C VAL A 22 -20.07 0.62 22.47
N ILE A 23 -20.24 1.88 22.09
CA ILE A 23 -19.75 2.42 20.81
C ILE A 23 -18.22 2.28 20.71
N PHE A 24 -17.49 2.60 21.78
CA PHE A 24 -16.04 2.39 21.84
C PHE A 24 -15.70 0.91 21.66
N ALA A 25 -16.33 0.01 22.41
CA ALA A 25 -16.05 -1.42 22.35
C ALA A 25 -16.29 -2.00 20.96
N ILE A 26 -17.36 -1.57 20.27
CA ILE A 26 -17.65 -1.96 18.89
C ILE A 26 -16.57 -1.48 17.94
N GLY A 27 -16.24 -0.17 17.94
CA GLY A 27 -15.21 0.40 17.06
C GLY A 27 -13.83 -0.20 17.33
N TRP A 28 -13.46 -0.40 18.60
CA TRP A 28 -12.22 -1.05 19.00
C TRP A 28 -12.19 -2.51 18.53
N ALA A 29 -13.28 -3.28 18.67
CA ALA A 29 -13.35 -4.65 18.16
C ALA A 29 -13.21 -4.69 16.62
N LEU A 30 -13.80 -3.73 15.90
CA LEU A 30 -13.66 -3.61 14.45
C LEU A 30 -12.20 -3.45 14.01
N GLY A 31 -11.36 -2.75 14.78
CA GLY A 31 -9.92 -2.65 14.48
C GLY A 31 -9.23 -4.02 14.38
N TRP A 32 -9.55 -4.94 15.31
CA TRP A 32 -9.03 -6.30 15.29
C TRP A 32 -9.60 -7.14 14.15
N LEU A 33 -10.89 -6.96 13.83
CA LEU A 33 -11.56 -7.69 12.75
C LEU A 33 -11.11 -7.22 11.37
N LEU A 34 -10.88 -5.92 11.18
CA LEU A 34 -10.50 -5.34 9.89
C LEU A 34 -9.09 -5.77 9.46
N LEU A 35 -8.19 -5.94 10.42
CA LEU A 35 -6.83 -6.41 10.20
C LEU A 35 -6.56 -7.69 11.01
N TRP A 36 -7.49 -8.66 10.94
CA TRP A 36 -7.45 -9.92 11.70
C TRP A 36 -6.17 -10.69 11.47
N HIS A 37 -5.85 -10.96 10.20
CA HIS A 37 -4.67 -11.74 9.83
C HIS A 37 -3.97 -11.14 8.60
N ALA A 38 -2.93 -10.34 8.86
CA ALA A 38 -2.03 -9.82 7.85
C ALA A 38 -1.12 -10.97 7.37
N ARG A 39 -1.44 -11.53 6.21
CA ARG A 39 -0.77 -12.71 5.65
C ARG A 39 0.56 -12.30 5.03
N PRO A 40 1.72 -12.77 5.56
CA PRO A 40 2.99 -12.53 4.89
C PRO A 40 3.06 -13.30 3.58
N LEU A 41 3.87 -12.82 2.64
CA LEU A 41 4.25 -13.64 1.49
C LEU A 41 4.99 -14.89 2.02
N PRO A 42 4.57 -16.12 1.65
CA PRO A 42 5.22 -17.33 2.13
C PRO A 42 6.67 -17.38 1.69
N HIS A 43 7.59 -17.57 2.64
CA HIS A 43 8.99 -17.81 2.31
C HIS A 43 9.14 -19.21 1.71
N ARG A 44 9.70 -19.27 0.50
CA ARG A 44 10.06 -20.50 -0.18
C ARG A 44 11.57 -20.66 -0.11
N PRO A 45 12.08 -21.81 0.39
CA PRO A 45 13.51 -22.07 0.35
C PRO A 45 13.97 -22.05 -1.12
N PRO A 46 15.16 -21.52 -1.42
CA PRO A 46 15.67 -21.50 -2.79
C PRO A 46 15.70 -22.91 -3.37
N THR A 47 14.83 -23.18 -4.35
CA THR A 47 14.86 -24.42 -5.15
C THR A 47 15.88 -24.27 -6.27
N THR A 48 16.32 -25.38 -6.88
CA THR A 48 17.25 -25.34 -8.01
C THR A 48 16.64 -24.77 -9.29
N SER A 49 15.31 -24.77 -9.41
CA SER A 49 14.56 -24.17 -10.52
C SER A 49 13.37 -23.36 -10.03
N ARG A 50 13.03 -22.31 -10.78
CA ARG A 50 11.82 -21.49 -10.64
C ARG A 50 11.37 -21.04 -12.03
N THR A 51 10.08 -20.71 -12.20
CA THR A 51 9.59 -20.06 -13.42
C THR A 51 10.34 -18.75 -13.63
N PRO A 52 10.89 -18.47 -14.83
CA PRO A 52 11.60 -17.24 -15.12
C PRO A 52 10.73 -16.01 -14.85
N VAL A 53 11.33 -14.97 -14.26
CA VAL A 53 10.64 -13.69 -13.99
C VAL A 53 11.28 -12.55 -14.76
N ALA A 54 10.46 -11.62 -15.22
CA ALA A 54 10.89 -10.32 -15.70
C ALA A 54 10.47 -9.24 -14.70
N VAL A 55 11.46 -8.64 -14.06
CA VAL A 55 11.28 -7.55 -13.10
C VAL A 55 11.30 -6.22 -13.85
N VAL A 56 10.16 -5.54 -13.90
CA VAL A 56 9.98 -4.23 -14.53
C VAL A 56 9.95 -3.16 -13.44
N ILE A 57 10.87 -2.20 -13.53
CA ILE A 57 11.06 -1.14 -12.53
C ILE A 57 10.86 0.22 -13.22
N PRO A 58 9.66 0.83 -13.16
CA PRO A 58 9.47 2.19 -13.63
C PRO A 58 10.23 3.16 -12.72
N ALA A 59 11.09 4.00 -13.30
CA ALA A 59 11.95 4.90 -12.54
C ALA A 59 11.89 6.32 -13.11
N ARG A 60 11.69 7.31 -12.24
CA ARG A 60 11.81 8.73 -12.57
C ARG A 60 12.42 9.48 -11.40
N ASN A 61 13.64 9.96 -11.53
CA ASN A 61 14.37 10.62 -10.44
C ASN A 61 14.50 9.74 -9.18
N GLU A 62 15.01 8.52 -9.37
CA GLU A 62 15.19 7.48 -8.36
C GLU A 62 16.67 7.08 -8.18
N ALA A 63 17.61 7.95 -8.55
CA ALA A 63 19.05 7.66 -8.51
C ALA A 63 19.55 7.22 -7.12
N HIS A 64 18.93 7.71 -6.05
CA HIS A 64 19.25 7.34 -4.67
C HIS A 64 18.60 6.01 -4.24
N ALA A 65 17.39 5.71 -4.72
CA ALA A 65 16.62 4.54 -4.30
C ALA A 65 17.09 3.27 -5.02
N LEU A 66 17.32 3.35 -6.34
CA LEU A 66 17.64 2.21 -7.20
C LEU A 66 18.78 1.31 -6.69
N PRO A 67 19.91 1.81 -6.16
CA PRO A 67 20.97 0.92 -5.67
C PRO A 67 20.54 -0.05 -4.56
N HIS A 68 19.56 0.35 -3.74
CA HIS A 68 19.03 -0.48 -2.65
C HIS A 68 18.08 -1.57 -3.16
N LEU A 69 17.46 -1.35 -4.33
CA LEU A 69 16.60 -2.31 -5.01
C LEU A 69 17.41 -3.25 -5.92
N LEU A 70 18.24 -2.71 -6.80
CA LEU A 70 18.93 -3.46 -7.85
C LEU A 70 19.97 -4.43 -7.31
N ARG A 71 20.75 -4.04 -6.29
CA ARG A 71 21.78 -4.89 -5.70
C ARG A 71 21.24 -6.25 -5.22
N PRO A 72 20.20 -6.31 -4.36
CA PRO A 72 19.62 -7.59 -3.93
C PRO A 72 18.84 -8.32 -5.04
N LEU A 73 18.28 -7.63 -6.04
CA LEU A 73 17.61 -8.30 -7.16
C LEU A 73 18.60 -9.01 -8.09
N VAL A 74 19.70 -8.35 -8.44
CA VAL A 74 20.77 -8.96 -9.25
C VAL A 74 21.34 -10.19 -8.56
N ALA A 75 21.45 -10.17 -7.22
CA ALA A 75 21.88 -11.33 -6.43
C ALA A 75 20.89 -12.51 -6.45
N GLN A 76 19.61 -12.27 -6.77
CA GLN A 76 18.56 -13.30 -6.88
C GLN A 76 18.38 -13.82 -8.32
N ARG A 77 19.01 -13.17 -9.30
CA ARG A 77 18.82 -13.46 -10.73
C ARG A 77 19.33 -14.86 -11.09
N ARG A 78 18.52 -15.61 -11.81
CA ARG A 78 18.79 -16.94 -12.37
C ARG A 78 18.75 -16.89 -13.91
N ALA A 79 19.10 -17.99 -14.55
CA ALA A 79 19.03 -18.10 -16.00
C ALA A 79 17.58 -17.91 -16.49
N GLY A 80 17.40 -17.04 -17.48
CA GLY A 80 16.08 -16.68 -18.04
C GLY A 80 15.39 -15.52 -17.32
N ASP A 81 15.89 -15.08 -16.16
CA ASP A 81 15.34 -13.90 -15.50
C ASP A 81 15.82 -12.61 -16.16
N GLU A 82 14.93 -11.63 -16.20
CA GLU A 82 15.17 -10.30 -16.76
C GLU A 82 14.97 -9.24 -15.67
N ILE A 83 15.83 -8.23 -15.61
CA ILE A 83 15.64 -7.07 -14.73
C ILE A 83 15.74 -5.85 -15.61
N ILE A 84 14.63 -5.14 -15.74
CA ILE A 84 14.40 -4.08 -16.72
C ILE A 84 14.04 -2.80 -15.97
N VAL A 85 14.94 -1.83 -15.97
CA VAL A 85 14.68 -0.48 -15.47
C VAL A 85 14.16 0.35 -16.64
N VAL A 86 12.99 0.96 -16.46
CA VAL A 86 12.37 1.84 -17.46
C VAL A 86 12.49 3.28 -16.98
N ASP A 87 13.43 4.03 -17.54
CA ASP A 87 13.69 5.42 -17.21
C ASP A 87 12.66 6.35 -17.88
N ASP A 88 11.78 6.97 -17.09
CA ASP A 88 10.71 7.88 -17.52
C ASP A 88 11.15 9.35 -17.40
N ASP A 89 12.15 9.72 -18.20
CA ASP A 89 12.63 11.10 -18.35
C ASP A 89 13.19 11.68 -17.03
N SER A 90 14.25 11.04 -16.51
CA SER A 90 14.95 11.46 -15.28
C SER A 90 16.03 12.50 -15.53
N ASP A 91 16.20 13.43 -14.58
CA ASP A 91 17.20 14.51 -14.62
C ASP A 91 18.28 14.41 -13.51
N ASP A 92 18.16 13.44 -12.60
CA ASP A 92 19.07 13.23 -11.46
C ASP A 92 20.19 12.20 -11.70
N GLY A 93 20.26 11.64 -12.92
CA GLY A 93 21.19 10.57 -13.28
C GLY A 93 20.70 9.14 -12.99
N THR A 94 19.41 8.94 -12.74
CA THR A 94 18.75 7.62 -12.55
C THR A 94 19.23 6.57 -13.56
N ALA A 95 19.13 6.84 -14.86
CA ALA A 95 19.56 5.88 -15.90
C ALA A 95 21.05 5.53 -15.83
N ARG A 96 21.92 6.50 -15.48
CA ARG A 96 23.36 6.26 -15.31
C ARG A 96 23.62 5.34 -14.11
N VAL A 97 22.90 5.54 -13.00
CA VAL A 97 22.99 4.67 -11.82
C VAL A 97 22.51 3.27 -12.14
N ALA A 98 21.38 3.11 -12.85
CA ALA A 98 20.85 1.82 -13.24
C ALA A 98 21.84 1.02 -14.12
N ARG A 99 22.45 1.68 -15.12
CA ARG A 99 23.44 1.05 -16.04
C ARG A 99 24.73 0.60 -15.35
N ALA A 100 24.98 1.00 -14.11
CA ALA A 100 26.11 0.50 -13.33
C ALA A 100 25.85 -0.92 -12.78
N PHE A 101 24.62 -1.41 -12.86
CA PHE A 101 24.24 -2.79 -12.53
C PHE A 101 24.11 -3.62 -13.81
N ASP A 102 24.24 -4.93 -13.66
CA ASP A 102 24.01 -5.90 -14.73
C ASP A 102 22.49 -6.10 -14.91
N VAL A 103 21.85 -5.12 -15.54
CA VAL A 103 20.39 -5.05 -15.79
C VAL A 103 20.14 -4.32 -17.12
N ASP A 104 18.96 -4.54 -17.71
CA ASP A 104 18.53 -3.79 -18.89
C ASP A 104 18.00 -2.42 -18.48
N VAL A 105 18.39 -1.39 -19.23
CA VAL A 105 17.91 -0.01 -19.00
C VAL A 105 17.36 0.53 -20.30
N ILE A 106 16.04 0.72 -20.34
CA ILE A 106 15.33 1.28 -21.49
C ILE A 106 14.69 2.62 -21.13
N SER A 107 14.53 3.50 -22.11
CA SER A 107 13.77 4.73 -21.91
C SER A 107 12.27 4.48 -22.09
N ALA A 108 11.45 5.12 -21.26
CA ALA A 108 10.01 5.13 -21.48
C ALA A 108 9.70 5.79 -22.84
N PRO A 109 8.76 5.25 -23.62
CA PRO A 109 8.35 5.87 -24.87
C PRO A 109 7.65 7.22 -24.61
N PRO A 110 7.56 8.11 -25.61
CA PRO A 110 6.80 9.35 -25.49
C PRO A 110 5.40 9.08 -24.93
N LEU A 111 4.96 9.89 -23.96
CA LEU A 111 3.70 9.68 -23.26
C LEU A 111 2.52 9.86 -24.23
N PRO A 112 1.79 8.80 -24.60
CA PRO A 112 0.66 8.93 -25.53
C PRO A 112 -0.55 9.57 -24.85
N ASP A 113 -1.46 10.14 -25.65
CA ASP A 113 -2.69 10.74 -25.13
C ASP A 113 -3.52 9.73 -24.31
N GLY A 114 -3.97 10.16 -23.14
CA GLY A 114 -4.73 9.33 -22.20
C GLY A 114 -3.90 8.35 -21.37
N TRP A 115 -2.57 8.39 -21.46
CA TRP A 115 -1.68 7.61 -20.60
C TRP A 115 -1.12 8.43 -19.45
N LEU A 116 -0.89 7.76 -18.33
CA LEU A 116 -0.05 8.25 -17.23
C LEU A 116 1.37 7.67 -17.32
N GLY A 117 2.35 8.36 -16.73
CA GLY A 117 3.78 8.01 -16.82
C GLY A 117 4.10 6.60 -16.34
N LYS A 118 3.67 6.24 -15.11
CA LYS A 118 3.94 4.91 -14.53
C LYS A 118 3.35 3.77 -15.38
N PRO A 119 2.06 3.76 -15.77
CA PRO A 119 1.51 2.76 -16.68
C PRO A 119 2.24 2.66 -18.02
N ASN A 120 2.65 3.80 -18.60
CA ASN A 120 3.40 3.83 -19.85
C ASN A 120 4.76 3.12 -19.70
N ALA A 121 5.50 3.42 -18.62
CA ALA A 121 6.76 2.78 -18.31
C ALA A 121 6.59 1.27 -18.03
N CYS A 122 5.62 0.88 -17.19
CA CYS A 122 5.30 -0.53 -16.93
C CYS A 122 4.94 -1.29 -18.21
N SER A 123 4.12 -0.69 -19.08
CA SER A 123 3.73 -1.29 -20.36
C SER A 123 4.92 -1.48 -21.30
N ALA A 124 5.85 -0.51 -21.36
CA ALA A 124 7.06 -0.61 -22.15
C ALA A 124 7.98 -1.74 -21.65
N GLY A 125 8.20 -1.83 -20.34
CA GLY A 125 9.00 -2.91 -19.74
C GLY A 125 8.36 -4.28 -19.96
N ALA A 126 7.04 -4.41 -19.78
CA ALA A 126 6.33 -5.68 -20.01
C ALA A 126 6.40 -6.17 -21.47
N ARG A 127 6.41 -5.25 -22.44
CA ARG A 127 6.61 -5.59 -23.87
C ARG A 127 8.05 -5.95 -24.21
N HIS A 128 9.02 -5.40 -23.48
CA HIS A 128 10.43 -5.73 -23.66
C HIS A 128 10.75 -7.11 -23.09
N ALA A 129 10.12 -7.46 -21.97
CA ALA A 129 10.28 -8.72 -21.28
C ALA A 129 9.82 -9.93 -22.10
N THR A 130 10.49 -11.07 -21.92
CA THR A 130 10.13 -12.37 -22.52
C THR A 130 9.69 -13.42 -21.51
N ALA A 131 10.07 -13.28 -20.24
CA ALA A 131 9.78 -14.25 -19.18
C ALA A 131 8.27 -14.47 -18.93
N ASP A 132 7.91 -15.65 -18.42
CA ASP A 132 6.52 -16.09 -18.20
C ASP A 132 5.84 -15.41 -17.01
N THR A 133 6.62 -14.92 -16.04
CA THR A 133 6.09 -14.15 -14.90
C THR A 133 6.56 -12.71 -14.97
N LEU A 134 5.64 -11.77 -14.92
CA LEU A 134 5.93 -10.34 -14.86
C LEU A 134 5.87 -9.87 -13.41
N VAL A 135 6.91 -9.15 -12.96
CA VAL A 135 6.99 -8.54 -11.64
C VAL A 135 7.18 -7.04 -11.79
N PHE A 136 6.28 -6.23 -11.26
CA PHE A 136 6.41 -4.77 -11.22
C PHE A 136 6.82 -4.33 -9.82
N LEU A 137 7.94 -3.60 -9.71
CA LEU A 137 8.46 -3.09 -8.44
C LEU A 137 8.65 -1.58 -8.48
N ASP A 138 8.14 -0.88 -7.47
CA ASP A 138 8.50 0.53 -7.26
C ASP A 138 9.98 0.65 -6.84
N ALA A 139 10.64 1.73 -7.28
CA ALA A 139 12.08 1.92 -7.10
C ALA A 139 12.53 2.07 -5.63
N ASP A 140 11.60 2.35 -4.71
CA ASP A 140 11.84 2.55 -3.26
C ASP A 140 11.65 1.27 -2.43
N VAL A 141 11.35 0.14 -3.08
CA VAL A 141 11.28 -1.18 -2.45
C VAL A 141 12.69 -1.67 -2.09
N GLN A 142 12.80 -2.24 -0.89
CA GLN A 142 13.96 -2.97 -0.39
C GLN A 142 13.58 -4.45 -0.29
N PRO A 143 13.93 -5.27 -1.29
CA PRO A 143 13.46 -6.65 -1.39
C PRO A 143 14.15 -7.56 -0.36
N SER A 144 13.43 -8.59 0.10
CA SER A 144 14.05 -9.72 0.81
C SER A 144 15.01 -10.48 -0.11
N ALA A 145 15.85 -11.34 0.47
CA ALA A 145 16.78 -12.19 -0.27
C ALA A 145 16.10 -13.29 -1.11
N THR A 146 14.80 -13.52 -0.94
CA THR A 146 14.01 -14.55 -1.65
C THR A 146 12.80 -14.00 -2.38
N LEU A 147 12.66 -12.67 -2.51
CA LEU A 147 11.47 -12.05 -3.07
C LEU A 147 11.08 -12.65 -4.44
N LEU A 148 12.05 -12.86 -5.34
CA LEU A 148 11.74 -13.36 -6.67
C LEU A 148 11.29 -14.83 -6.66
N ASP A 149 11.85 -15.65 -5.77
CA ASP A 149 11.44 -17.04 -5.56
C ASP A 149 10.01 -17.10 -4.97
N ASP A 150 9.76 -16.27 -3.95
CA ASP A 150 8.49 -16.20 -3.25
C ASP A 150 7.35 -15.71 -4.18
N LEU A 151 7.63 -14.73 -5.04
CA LEU A 151 6.66 -14.22 -6.02
C LEU A 151 6.39 -15.20 -7.15
N ALA A 152 7.43 -15.83 -7.72
CA ALA A 152 7.26 -16.81 -8.77
C ALA A 152 6.39 -17.98 -8.29
N ALA A 153 6.68 -18.52 -7.10
CA ALA A 153 5.87 -19.58 -6.51
C ALA A 153 4.42 -19.15 -6.24
N ALA A 154 4.21 -17.91 -5.76
CA ALA A 154 2.85 -17.41 -5.51
C ALA A 154 2.05 -17.24 -6.81
N VAL A 155 2.70 -16.86 -7.92
CA VAL A 155 2.06 -16.79 -9.24
C VAL A 155 1.77 -18.21 -9.77
N ASP A 156 2.70 -19.15 -9.64
CA ASP A 156 2.50 -20.55 -10.08
C ASP A 156 1.34 -21.24 -9.34
N GLU A 157 1.11 -20.89 -8.07
CA GLU A 157 0.00 -21.42 -7.25
C GLU A 157 -1.39 -20.93 -7.71
N GLU A 158 -1.49 -19.67 -8.17
CA GLU A 158 -2.73 -19.04 -8.62
C GLU A 158 -2.48 -18.24 -9.92
N PRO A 159 -2.21 -18.91 -11.07
CA PRO A 159 -1.73 -18.25 -12.30
C PRO A 159 -2.73 -17.28 -12.94
N ASP A 160 -4.01 -17.44 -12.63
CA ASP A 160 -5.11 -16.56 -13.06
C ASP A 160 -5.37 -15.39 -12.09
N SER A 161 -4.53 -15.21 -11.07
CA SER A 161 -4.67 -14.13 -10.08
C SER A 161 -3.43 -13.23 -10.05
N LEU A 162 -3.67 -11.94 -9.85
CA LEU A 162 -2.60 -10.98 -9.60
C LEU A 162 -2.10 -11.13 -8.15
N VAL A 163 -0.82 -11.39 -7.96
CA VAL A 163 -0.19 -11.38 -6.64
C VAL A 163 0.28 -9.97 -6.32
N SER A 164 -0.04 -9.46 -5.14
CA SER A 164 0.45 -8.16 -4.70
C SER A 164 0.82 -8.18 -3.23
N MET A 165 1.87 -7.45 -2.89
CA MET A 165 2.37 -7.34 -1.53
C MET A 165 2.54 -5.88 -1.14
N GLN A 166 2.01 -5.50 0.01
CA GLN A 166 2.36 -4.24 0.67
C GLN A 166 3.68 -4.43 1.44
N PRO A 167 4.81 -3.84 1.04
CA PRO A 167 6.05 -3.95 1.80
C PRO A 167 5.88 -3.36 3.20
N TRP A 168 6.67 -3.84 4.15
CA TRP A 168 6.61 -3.33 5.52
C TRP A 168 7.24 -1.94 5.61
N HIS A 169 6.51 -0.96 6.14
CA HIS A 169 6.91 0.45 6.08
C HIS A 169 8.01 0.77 7.09
N ARG A 170 9.24 1.02 6.60
CA ARG A 170 10.34 1.53 7.40
C ARG A 170 10.21 3.04 7.59
N MET A 171 9.71 3.43 8.76
CA MET A 171 9.71 4.82 9.22
C MET A 171 10.94 5.06 10.11
N HIS A 172 11.91 5.81 9.62
CA HIS A 172 13.19 6.09 10.27
C HIS A 172 13.10 7.28 11.25
N THR A 173 12.22 8.25 10.97
CA THR A 173 12.12 9.47 11.77
C THR A 173 10.77 9.58 12.48
N VAL A 174 10.74 10.35 13.57
CA VAL A 174 9.47 10.65 14.28
C VAL A 174 8.49 11.37 13.36
N GLY A 175 8.98 12.21 12.43
CA GLY A 175 8.16 12.91 11.44
C GLY A 175 7.48 12.00 10.42
N GLU A 176 7.95 10.75 10.27
CA GLU A 176 7.35 9.75 9.38
C GLU A 176 6.25 8.92 10.06
N GLN A 177 6.25 8.86 11.40
CA GLN A 177 5.26 8.10 12.21
C GLN A 177 3.78 8.42 11.91
N PRO A 178 3.39 9.63 11.48
CA PRO A 178 2.02 9.88 11.01
C PRO A 178 1.56 8.98 9.86
N SER A 179 2.49 8.38 9.09
CA SER A 179 2.16 7.37 8.08
C SER A 179 1.58 6.08 8.66
N LEU A 180 1.74 5.83 9.97
CA LEU A 180 1.32 4.60 10.63
C LEU A 180 -0.18 4.32 10.43
N LEU A 181 -1.03 5.28 10.80
CA LEU A 181 -2.48 5.11 10.66
C LEU A 181 -2.90 5.06 9.20
N CYS A 182 -2.28 5.86 8.33
CA CYS A 182 -2.54 5.80 6.90
C CYS A 182 -2.25 4.39 6.35
N ASN A 183 -1.12 3.79 6.72
CA ASN A 183 -0.77 2.45 6.24
C ASN A 183 -1.67 1.35 6.82
N VAL A 184 -1.99 1.43 8.12
CA VAL A 184 -2.96 0.52 8.75
C VAL A 184 -4.32 0.61 8.05
N THR A 185 -4.83 1.82 7.79
CA THR A 185 -6.11 2.01 7.10
C THR A 185 -6.07 1.58 5.63
N ALA A 186 -4.92 1.69 4.95
CA ALA A 186 -4.76 1.16 3.59
C ALA A 186 -4.88 -0.37 3.57
N LEU A 187 -4.24 -1.06 4.54
CA LEU A 187 -4.39 -2.51 4.70
C LEU A 187 -5.84 -2.89 5.02
N MET A 188 -6.50 -2.19 5.94
CA MET A 188 -7.91 -2.42 6.27
C MET A 188 -8.83 -2.18 5.07
N GLY A 189 -8.58 -1.10 4.33
CA GLY A 189 -9.35 -0.66 3.15
C GLY A 189 -9.34 -1.66 2.00
N SER A 190 -8.36 -2.56 1.97
CA SER A 190 -8.31 -3.67 1.01
C SER A 190 -9.38 -4.75 1.26
N GLY A 191 -9.86 -4.88 2.50
CA GLY A 191 -10.80 -5.93 2.94
C GLY A 191 -10.23 -7.35 2.97
N ALA A 192 -9.01 -7.57 2.47
CA ALA A 192 -8.42 -8.90 2.28
C ALA A 192 -7.91 -9.56 3.57
N PHE A 193 -7.73 -8.80 4.64
CA PHE A 193 -7.18 -9.27 5.92
C PHE A 193 -8.25 -9.44 7.01
N THR A 194 -9.53 -9.34 6.64
CA THR A 194 -10.67 -9.63 7.52
C THR A 194 -10.90 -11.15 7.66
N PRO A 195 -11.66 -11.63 8.67
CA PRO A 195 -12.01 -13.05 8.80
C PRO A 195 -12.70 -13.63 7.55
N LEU A 196 -13.44 -12.79 6.81
CA LEU A 196 -14.13 -13.15 5.58
C LEU A 196 -13.28 -12.90 4.32
N GLY A 197 -12.25 -12.06 4.42
CA GLY A 197 -11.40 -11.65 3.30
C GLY A 197 -10.52 -12.75 2.72
N SER A 198 -10.29 -13.84 3.47
CA SER A 198 -9.61 -15.03 2.94
C SER A 198 -10.43 -15.79 1.90
N ARG A 199 -11.75 -15.56 1.85
CA ARG A 199 -12.71 -16.22 0.94
C ARG A 199 -13.12 -15.37 -0.26
N ALA A 200 -12.78 -14.08 -0.26
CA ALA A 200 -13.09 -13.16 -1.35
C ALA A 200 -11.87 -12.96 -2.25
N ALA A 201 -12.04 -13.14 -3.56
CA ALA A 201 -11.05 -12.68 -4.51
C ALA A 201 -11.05 -11.15 -4.50
N ALA A 202 -10.01 -10.55 -3.93
CA ALA A 202 -9.88 -9.10 -3.94
C ALA A 202 -9.71 -8.62 -5.39
N THR A 203 -10.14 -7.39 -5.68
CA THR A 203 -9.89 -6.72 -6.98
C THR A 203 -9.13 -5.42 -6.75
N VAL A 204 -8.27 -5.42 -5.75
CA VAL A 204 -7.41 -4.30 -5.37
C VAL A 204 -6.00 -4.84 -5.22
N ALA A 205 -4.99 -4.03 -5.51
CA ALA A 205 -3.60 -4.37 -5.29
C ALA A 205 -2.92 -3.25 -4.48
N PHE A 206 -1.74 -3.56 -3.99
CA PHE A 206 -0.77 -2.60 -3.47
C PHE A 206 0.30 -2.38 -4.55
N GLY A 207 0.40 -1.15 -5.06
CA GLY A 207 1.32 -0.78 -6.13
C GLY A 207 2.81 -1.11 -5.97
N PRO A 208 3.42 -1.12 -4.77
CA PRO A 208 4.87 -1.28 -4.67
C PRO A 208 5.42 -2.63 -5.14
N VAL A 209 4.64 -3.71 -4.99
CA VAL A 209 5.02 -5.05 -5.43
C VAL A 209 3.82 -5.74 -6.05
N ILE A 210 3.92 -6.02 -7.34
CA ILE A 210 2.92 -6.75 -8.13
C ILE A 210 3.64 -7.87 -8.88
N ALA A 211 3.07 -9.06 -8.91
CA ALA A 211 3.49 -10.16 -9.76
C ALA A 211 2.27 -10.81 -10.42
N VAL A 212 2.40 -11.22 -11.67
CA VAL A 212 1.31 -11.81 -12.45
C VAL A 212 1.89 -12.68 -13.56
N SER A 213 1.18 -13.75 -13.94
CA SER A 213 1.56 -14.51 -15.12
C SER A 213 1.42 -13.64 -16.37
N ARG A 214 2.30 -13.83 -17.35
CA ARG A 214 2.22 -13.14 -18.64
C ARG A 214 0.87 -13.38 -19.31
N ALA A 215 0.38 -14.62 -19.27
CA ALA A 215 -0.92 -14.99 -19.84
C ALA A 215 -2.08 -14.21 -19.20
N ALA A 216 -2.12 -14.09 -17.87
CA ALA A 216 -3.15 -13.30 -17.19
C ALA A 216 -3.00 -11.80 -17.46
N TYR A 217 -1.76 -11.29 -17.51
CA TYR A 217 -1.48 -9.89 -17.85
C TYR A 217 -1.95 -9.53 -19.26
N GLU A 218 -1.63 -10.35 -20.25
CA GLU A 218 -2.00 -10.14 -21.65
C GLU A 218 -3.49 -10.31 -21.88
N SER A 219 -4.13 -11.31 -21.27
CA SER A 219 -5.58 -11.50 -21.38
C SER A 219 -6.38 -10.36 -20.74
N ALA A 220 -5.85 -9.72 -19.70
CA ALA A 220 -6.40 -8.53 -19.08
C ALA A 220 -6.11 -7.22 -19.86
N GLY A 221 -5.35 -7.27 -20.96
CA GLY A 221 -4.88 -6.09 -21.70
C GLY A 221 -3.73 -5.31 -21.02
N GLY A 222 -3.29 -5.76 -19.85
CA GLY A 222 -2.17 -5.23 -19.09
C GLY A 222 -2.28 -3.73 -18.79
N HIS A 223 -1.13 -3.05 -18.68
CA HIS A 223 -1.10 -1.60 -18.50
C HIS A 223 -1.56 -0.80 -19.73
N ALA A 224 -1.81 -1.46 -20.87
CA ALA A 224 -2.34 -0.81 -22.07
C ALA A 224 -3.87 -0.74 -22.10
N ASP A 225 -4.54 -1.49 -21.22
CA ASP A 225 -5.99 -1.45 -21.09
C ASP A 225 -6.45 -0.02 -20.75
N PRO A 226 -7.53 0.49 -21.40
CA PRO A 226 -8.02 1.85 -21.16
C PRO A 226 -8.35 2.17 -19.71
N THR A 227 -8.77 1.16 -18.92
CA THR A 227 -9.11 1.32 -17.51
C THR A 227 -7.87 1.36 -16.62
N VAL A 228 -6.70 0.91 -17.11
CA VAL A 228 -5.43 0.89 -16.37
C VAL A 228 -4.56 2.09 -16.76
N ARG A 229 -4.36 2.35 -18.05
CA ARG A 229 -3.41 3.34 -18.58
C ARG A 229 -3.66 4.78 -18.12
N ALA A 230 -4.94 5.12 -17.86
CA ALA A 230 -5.38 6.44 -17.44
C ALA A 230 -5.59 6.54 -15.91
N MET A 231 -5.36 5.46 -15.16
CA MET A 231 -5.66 5.40 -13.74
C MET A 231 -4.43 5.70 -12.89
N HIS A 232 -4.55 6.66 -11.96
CA HIS A 232 -3.47 7.02 -11.04
C HIS A 232 -3.10 5.86 -10.09
N THR A 233 -4.09 5.06 -9.68
CA THR A 233 -3.94 3.78 -8.99
C THR A 233 -4.01 2.65 -10.00
N GLU A 234 -3.04 2.61 -10.91
CA GLU A 234 -2.96 1.58 -11.95
C GLU A 234 -2.98 0.17 -11.38
N ASP A 235 -2.53 0.01 -10.15
CA ASP A 235 -2.37 -1.25 -9.44
C ASP A 235 -3.73 -1.87 -9.17
N ILE A 236 -4.65 -1.03 -8.70
CA ILE A 236 -6.06 -1.38 -8.56
C ILE A 236 -6.69 -1.58 -9.94
N GLY A 237 -6.36 -0.74 -10.93
CA GLY A 237 -6.84 -0.90 -12.30
C GLY A 237 -6.51 -2.28 -12.86
N LEU A 238 -5.24 -2.69 -12.77
CA LEU A 238 -4.73 -3.96 -13.25
C LEU A 238 -5.33 -5.13 -12.49
N ALA A 239 -5.45 -5.04 -11.15
CA ALA A 239 -6.12 -6.06 -10.35
C ALA A 239 -7.60 -6.25 -10.73
N ARG A 240 -8.29 -5.18 -11.13
CA ARG A 240 -9.67 -5.25 -11.63
C ARG A 240 -9.76 -5.81 -13.05
N ALA A 241 -8.81 -5.48 -13.91
CA ALA A 241 -8.74 -6.00 -15.27
C ALA A 241 -8.46 -7.51 -15.28
N VAL A 242 -7.54 -7.99 -14.42
CA VAL A 242 -7.32 -9.42 -14.16
C VAL A 242 -8.53 -10.05 -13.48
N GLY A 243 -9.26 -9.28 -12.67
CA GLY A 243 -10.51 -9.68 -12.03
C GLY A 243 -10.35 -10.42 -10.70
N ARG A 244 -9.12 -10.82 -10.35
CA ARG A 244 -8.77 -11.46 -9.07
C ARG A 244 -7.37 -11.08 -8.63
N SER A 245 -7.19 -10.94 -7.32
CA SER A 245 -5.89 -10.66 -6.71
C SER A 245 -5.71 -11.34 -5.36
N ARG A 246 -4.46 -11.65 -5.05
CA ARG A 246 -3.99 -12.27 -3.81
C ARG A 246 -3.07 -11.28 -3.10
N LEU A 247 -3.45 -10.88 -1.89
CA LEU A 247 -2.76 -9.84 -1.13
C LEU A 247 -1.93 -10.38 0.01
N PHE A 248 -0.72 -9.86 0.10
CA PHE A 248 0.26 -10.17 1.12
C PHE A 248 0.81 -8.90 1.79
N VAL A 249 1.49 -9.07 2.92
CA VAL A 249 2.25 -8.01 3.59
C VAL A 249 3.71 -8.38 3.74
N GLY A 250 4.58 -7.39 3.73
CA GLY A 250 5.98 -7.54 4.10
C GLY A 250 6.18 -7.77 5.59
N ARG A 251 7.42 -8.09 5.97
CA ARG A 251 7.87 -8.23 7.37
C ARG A 251 9.11 -7.38 7.62
N PRO A 252 9.44 -7.02 8.88
CA PRO A 252 10.61 -6.21 9.18
C PRO A 252 11.92 -6.79 8.63
N GLU A 253 12.07 -8.11 8.65
CA GLU A 253 13.22 -8.88 8.15
C GLU A 253 13.06 -9.28 6.67
N GLY A 254 11.92 -8.99 6.05
CA GLY A 254 11.61 -9.32 4.66
C GLY A 254 11.63 -8.10 3.75
N THR A 255 10.71 -8.06 2.79
CA THR A 255 10.57 -6.94 1.87
C THR A 255 9.96 -5.73 2.56
N THR A 256 10.65 -4.60 2.44
CA THR A 256 10.33 -3.33 3.10
C THR A 256 10.36 -2.19 2.09
N PHE A 257 9.92 -1.01 2.49
CA PHE A 257 10.02 0.23 1.72
C PHE A 257 10.05 1.42 2.68
N ARG A 258 10.48 2.59 2.21
CA ARG A 258 10.47 3.83 2.99
C ARG A 258 9.79 4.92 2.19
N MET A 259 8.56 5.24 2.56
CA MET A 259 7.82 6.32 1.91
C MET A 259 8.21 7.68 2.51
N TYR A 260 8.25 8.70 1.66
CA TYR A 260 8.37 10.12 2.02
C TYR A 260 9.63 10.52 2.82
N PRO A 261 10.85 10.15 2.36
CA PRO A 261 12.08 10.50 3.06
C PRO A 261 12.36 12.01 3.10
N ALA A 262 11.72 12.85 2.26
CA ALA A 262 11.89 14.30 2.28
C ALA A 262 11.05 14.99 3.37
N GLY A 263 10.26 14.23 4.14
CA GLY A 263 9.65 14.67 5.39
C GLY A 263 8.15 14.95 5.33
N PHE A 264 7.65 15.64 6.37
CA PHE A 264 6.22 15.69 6.70
C PHE A 264 5.32 16.29 5.59
N ARG A 265 5.81 17.28 4.84
CA ARG A 265 5.03 17.88 3.73
C ARG A 265 4.81 16.89 2.59
N GLU A 266 5.84 16.12 2.26
CA GLU A 266 5.77 15.07 1.24
C GLU A 266 4.79 13.98 1.68
N LEU A 267 4.88 13.56 2.95
CA LEU A 267 3.97 12.60 3.57
C LEU A 267 2.50 13.02 3.46
N VAL A 268 2.17 14.23 3.90
CA VAL A 268 0.79 14.74 3.82
C VAL A 268 0.34 14.85 2.37
N SER A 269 1.21 15.32 1.47
CA SER A 269 0.90 15.42 0.04
C SER A 269 0.60 14.06 -0.57
N GLY A 270 1.48 13.07 -0.37
CA GLY A 270 1.38 11.73 -0.91
C GLY A 270 0.19 10.96 -0.36
N TRP A 271 0.04 10.89 0.97
CA TRP A 271 -1.08 10.15 1.56
C TRP A 271 -2.44 10.72 1.19
N SER A 272 -2.60 12.04 1.15
CA SER A 272 -3.91 12.58 0.71
C SER A 272 -4.20 12.24 -0.75
N ARG A 273 -3.19 12.06 -1.62
CA ARG A 273 -3.41 11.60 -3.00
C ARG A 273 -3.79 10.13 -3.02
N SER A 274 -3.05 9.28 -2.33
CA SER A 274 -3.33 7.84 -2.25
C SER A 274 -4.73 7.56 -1.71
N ILE A 275 -5.16 8.30 -0.67
CA ILE A 275 -6.53 8.20 -0.14
C ILE A 275 -7.54 8.71 -1.18
N ALA A 276 -7.30 9.85 -1.83
CA ALA A 276 -8.22 10.43 -2.81
C ALA A 276 -8.49 9.49 -3.99
N THR A 277 -7.47 8.78 -4.46
CA THR A 277 -7.57 7.88 -5.62
C THR A 277 -8.02 6.47 -5.23
N GLY A 278 -7.62 6.00 -4.03
CA GLY A 278 -7.87 4.63 -3.57
C GLY A 278 -9.20 4.42 -2.83
N ALA A 279 -9.67 5.40 -2.05
CA ALA A 279 -10.81 5.20 -1.14
C ALA A 279 -12.12 4.81 -1.86
N ARG A 280 -12.28 5.19 -3.13
CA ARG A 280 -13.46 4.82 -3.95
C ARG A 280 -13.57 3.32 -4.23
N PHE A 281 -12.47 2.57 -4.11
CA PHE A 281 -12.44 1.13 -4.34
C PHE A 281 -12.64 0.32 -3.06
N THR A 282 -12.63 0.98 -1.90
CA THR A 282 -12.93 0.33 -0.62
C THR A 282 -14.42 0.02 -0.54
N PRO A 283 -14.83 -1.22 -0.21
CA PRO A 283 -16.23 -1.55 0.01
C PRO A 283 -16.86 -0.64 1.08
N TRP A 284 -18.08 -0.15 0.86
CA TRP A 284 -18.72 0.83 1.73
C TRP A 284 -18.76 0.40 3.20
N TRP A 285 -18.95 -0.90 3.47
CA TRP A 285 -19.00 -1.45 4.82
C TRP A 285 -17.62 -1.52 5.48
N ILE A 286 -16.55 -1.76 4.70
CA ILE A 286 -15.16 -1.65 5.17
C ILE A 286 -14.86 -0.19 5.49
N GLY A 287 -15.27 0.74 4.63
CA GLY A 287 -15.11 2.18 4.84
C GLY A 287 -15.80 2.63 6.13
N LEU A 288 -17.06 2.21 6.33
CA LEU A 288 -17.82 2.51 7.55
C LEU A 288 -17.18 1.89 8.80
N ALA A 289 -16.74 0.63 8.72
CA ALA A 289 -16.08 -0.04 9.84
C ALA A 289 -14.72 0.61 10.18
N THR A 290 -13.96 1.03 9.18
CA THR A 290 -12.70 1.77 9.37
C THR A 290 -12.96 3.13 10.00
N ALA A 291 -14.00 3.84 9.57
CA ALA A 291 -14.42 5.10 10.19
C ALA A 291 -14.85 4.91 11.65
N ALA A 292 -15.62 3.86 11.96
CA ALA A 292 -16.01 3.52 13.32
C ALA A 292 -14.80 3.17 14.21
N TRP A 293 -13.80 2.47 13.67
CA TRP A 293 -12.54 2.22 14.36
C TRP A 293 -11.74 3.52 14.60
N VAL A 294 -11.58 4.38 13.60
CA VAL A 294 -10.92 5.68 13.79
C VAL A 294 -11.67 6.55 14.81
N TRP A 295 -13.00 6.51 14.81
CA TRP A 295 -13.83 7.21 15.79
C TRP A 295 -13.62 6.70 17.21
N SER A 296 -13.47 5.39 17.41
CA SER A 296 -13.17 4.83 18.74
C SER A 296 -11.80 5.26 19.25
N LEU A 297 -10.85 5.59 18.36
CA LEU A 297 -9.58 6.20 18.73
C LEU A 297 -9.71 7.72 19.01
N ALA A 298 -10.66 8.42 18.36
CA ALA A 298 -10.73 9.88 18.35
C ALA A 298 -11.63 10.53 19.43
N GLY A 299 -12.63 9.83 19.98
CA GLY A 299 -13.65 10.50 20.80
C GLY A 299 -13.24 10.88 22.24
N GLY A 300 -14.19 11.43 23.01
CA GLY A 300 -14.02 12.10 24.32
C GLY A 300 -13.63 11.23 25.53
N TRP A 301 -13.03 10.06 25.31
CA TRP A 301 -12.83 8.97 26.27
C TRP A 301 -11.45 8.93 26.93
N ILE A 302 -10.59 9.89 26.61
CA ILE A 302 -9.26 10.01 27.21
C ILE A 302 -9.35 10.12 28.75
N ALA A 303 -10.55 10.40 29.28
CA ALA A 303 -10.89 10.41 30.70
C ALA A 303 -11.15 9.03 31.34
N ALA A 304 -11.48 7.98 30.58
CA ALA A 304 -11.73 6.64 31.13
C ALA A 304 -10.41 5.87 31.28
N PRO A 305 -10.03 5.36 32.47
CA PRO A 305 -8.68 4.85 32.75
C PRO A 305 -8.19 3.73 31.82
N LEU A 306 -9.11 2.92 31.26
CA LEU A 306 -8.77 1.77 30.43
C LEU A 306 -8.82 2.06 28.92
N VAL A 307 -9.56 3.06 28.46
CA VAL A 307 -9.76 3.29 27.02
C VAL A 307 -8.46 3.72 26.34
N TYR A 308 -7.74 4.65 26.97
CA TYR A 308 -6.48 5.14 26.43
C TYR A 308 -5.40 4.04 26.29
N PRO A 309 -5.06 3.27 27.35
CA PRO A 309 -4.05 2.22 27.22
C PRO A 309 -4.48 1.09 26.26
N LEU A 310 -5.77 0.74 26.18
CA LEU A 310 -6.26 -0.26 25.22
C LEU A 310 -6.16 0.23 23.77
N SER A 311 -6.44 1.51 23.51
CA SER A 311 -6.25 2.13 22.19
C SER A 311 -4.79 2.24 21.82
N ALA A 312 -3.93 2.69 22.73
CA ALA A 312 -2.48 2.75 22.52
C ALA A 312 -1.88 1.37 22.23
N ALA A 313 -2.31 0.34 22.97
CA ALA A 313 -1.91 -1.05 22.74
C ALA A 313 -2.40 -1.57 21.38
N GLN A 314 -3.63 -1.25 20.98
CA GLN A 314 -4.14 -1.63 19.67
C GLN A 314 -3.38 -0.94 18.53
N VAL A 315 -3.14 0.37 18.62
CA VAL A 315 -2.34 1.12 17.63
C VAL A 315 -0.92 0.56 17.56
N TRP A 316 -0.32 0.20 18.69
CA TRP A 316 0.98 -0.48 18.74
C TRP A 316 0.97 -1.81 17.97
N VAL A 317 0.01 -2.69 18.27
CA VAL A 317 -0.05 -4.03 17.67
C VAL A 317 -0.38 -3.96 16.19
N LEU A 318 -1.43 -3.22 15.80
CA LEU A 318 -1.83 -3.08 14.40
C LEU A 318 -0.77 -2.32 13.60
N GLY A 319 -0.17 -1.30 14.21
CA GLY A 319 0.94 -0.55 13.63
C GLY A 319 2.12 -1.42 13.25
N ARG A 320 2.56 -2.33 14.15
CA ARG A 320 3.68 -3.25 13.89
C ARG A 320 3.40 -4.24 12.76
N ARG A 321 2.13 -4.52 12.44
CA ARG A 321 1.75 -5.32 11.26
C ARG A 321 1.99 -4.57 9.95
N ALA A 322 1.98 -3.23 9.99
CA ALA A 322 2.07 -2.37 8.82
C ALA A 322 3.43 -1.66 8.67
N GLY A 323 4.18 -1.44 9.75
CA GLY A 323 5.45 -0.71 9.69
C GLY A 323 6.14 -0.45 11.03
N THR A 324 7.25 0.29 10.99
CA THR A 324 8.02 0.70 12.16
C THR A 324 7.16 1.54 13.08
N THR A 325 6.79 0.99 14.23
CA THR A 325 6.00 1.71 15.22
C THR A 325 6.91 2.11 16.38
N HIS A 326 7.05 3.41 16.63
CA HIS A 326 7.78 3.90 17.78
C HIS A 326 6.87 3.86 19.03
N PRO A 327 7.32 3.36 20.20
CA PRO A 327 6.46 3.24 21.38
C PRO A 327 5.82 4.55 21.80
N VAL A 328 6.59 5.65 21.73
CA VAL A 328 6.09 7.00 22.03
C VAL A 328 5.03 7.43 21.02
N ALA A 329 5.15 7.07 19.73
CA ALA A 329 4.13 7.42 18.75
C ALA A 329 2.80 6.67 19.01
N ALA A 330 2.88 5.40 19.43
CA ALA A 330 1.70 4.64 19.83
C ALA A 330 1.09 5.14 21.14
N LEU A 331 1.90 5.63 22.09
CA LEU A 331 1.39 6.29 23.29
C LEU A 331 0.65 7.58 22.92
N PHE A 332 1.29 8.45 22.12
CA PHE A 332 0.70 9.68 21.62
C PHE A 332 -0.17 9.49 20.36
N TYR A 333 -0.85 8.33 20.25
CA TYR A 333 -1.69 8.03 19.09
C TYR A 333 -2.79 9.08 18.81
N PRO A 334 -3.36 9.83 19.78
CA PRO A 334 -4.37 10.84 19.45
C PRO A 334 -3.82 11.91 18.49
N LEU A 335 -2.52 12.24 18.57
CA LEU A 335 -1.88 13.13 17.61
C LEU A 335 -1.83 12.51 16.21
N LEU A 336 -1.53 11.21 16.12
CA LEU A 336 -1.57 10.48 14.85
C LEU A 336 -2.98 10.49 14.25
N VAL A 337 -4.02 10.32 15.08
CA VAL A 337 -5.42 10.38 14.65
C VAL A 337 -5.76 11.77 14.11
N VAL A 338 -5.37 12.84 14.80
CA VAL A 338 -5.58 14.23 14.32
C VAL A 338 -4.91 14.44 12.96
N VAL A 339 -3.66 13.98 12.79
CA VAL A 339 -2.96 14.10 11.50
C VAL A 339 -3.63 13.26 10.42
N PHE A 340 -4.02 12.03 10.73
CA PHE A 340 -4.74 11.16 9.81
C PHE A 340 -6.06 11.78 9.34
N VAL A 341 -6.87 12.30 10.27
CA VAL A 341 -8.13 12.98 9.95
C VAL A 341 -7.87 14.23 9.11
N ALA A 342 -6.83 15.01 9.42
CA ALA A 342 -6.46 16.17 8.61
C ALA A 342 -6.06 15.78 7.17
N ILE A 343 -5.29 14.70 7.00
CA ILE A 343 -4.94 14.14 5.69
C ILE A 343 -6.19 13.67 4.94
N PHE A 344 -7.12 13.01 5.63
CA PHE A 344 -8.38 12.52 5.06
C PHE A 344 -9.30 13.66 4.63
N VAL A 345 -9.48 14.69 5.46
CA VAL A 345 -10.26 15.89 5.11
C VAL A 345 -9.61 16.61 3.93
N ARG A 346 -8.28 16.78 3.93
CA ARG A 346 -7.55 17.35 2.79
C ARG A 346 -7.77 16.54 1.51
N SER A 347 -7.76 15.21 1.61
CA SER A 347 -8.08 14.29 0.51
C SER A 347 -9.50 14.51 -0.01
N ALA A 348 -10.50 14.53 0.88
CA ALA A 348 -11.90 14.78 0.52
C ALA A 348 -12.08 16.14 -0.17
N VAL A 349 -11.43 17.19 0.34
CA VAL A 349 -11.43 18.53 -0.28
C VAL A 349 -10.81 18.48 -1.69
N MET A 350 -9.71 17.75 -1.90
CA MET A 350 -9.13 17.62 -3.25
C MET A 350 -10.08 16.94 -4.23
N VAL A 351 -10.78 15.89 -3.79
CA VAL A 351 -11.79 15.17 -4.62
C VAL A 351 -12.99 16.07 -4.94
N VAL A 352 -13.53 16.77 -3.94
CA VAL A 352 -14.71 17.64 -4.10
C VAL A 352 -14.40 18.88 -4.94
N PHE A 353 -13.27 19.54 -4.69
CA PHE A 353 -12.89 20.80 -5.35
C PHE A 353 -12.02 20.61 -6.60
N ARG A 354 -11.86 19.37 -7.09
CA ARG A 354 -11.17 19.01 -8.36
C ARG A 354 -9.84 19.74 -8.58
N ARG A 355 -9.01 19.87 -7.54
CA ARG A 355 -7.70 20.51 -7.69
C ARG A 355 -6.72 19.54 -8.34
N ASP A 356 -6.29 19.86 -9.56
CA ASP A 356 -5.27 19.13 -10.30
C ASP A 356 -4.01 18.91 -9.46
N VAL A 357 -3.54 17.68 -9.45
CA VAL A 357 -2.48 17.23 -8.56
C VAL A 357 -1.18 17.20 -9.35
N GLY A 358 -0.26 18.11 -9.01
CA GLY A 358 1.06 18.16 -9.65
C GLY A 358 1.94 16.96 -9.26
N TRP A 359 2.47 16.21 -10.22
CA TRP A 359 3.41 15.09 -10.03
C TRP A 359 4.77 15.43 -10.65
N LYS A 360 5.85 15.43 -9.85
CA LYS A 360 7.26 15.61 -10.29
C LYS A 360 7.37 16.59 -11.49
N GLY A 361 6.80 17.80 -11.33
CA GLY A 361 6.82 18.88 -12.32
C GLY A 361 5.66 18.96 -13.33
N ARG A 362 4.76 17.97 -13.45
CA ARG A 362 3.61 18.03 -14.38
C ARG A 362 2.28 18.20 -13.65
N ARG A 363 1.41 19.10 -14.11
CA ARG A 363 0.00 19.20 -13.70
C ARG A 363 -0.79 18.13 -14.46
N VAL A 364 -1.52 17.27 -13.75
CA VAL A 364 -2.37 16.24 -14.36
C VAL A 364 -3.82 16.48 -13.93
N SER A 365 -4.73 16.48 -14.91
CA SER A 365 -6.15 16.72 -14.68
C SER A 365 -6.84 15.51 -14.08
N ALA A 366 -7.75 15.74 -13.14
CA ALA A 366 -8.47 14.67 -12.43
C ALA A 366 -9.61 14.01 -13.25
N ARG A 367 -9.63 14.12 -14.58
CA ARG A 367 -10.74 13.62 -15.42
C ARG A 367 -10.25 12.78 -16.60
N THR A 368 -10.66 11.52 -16.61
CA THR A 368 -11.18 10.85 -17.80
C THR A 368 -12.65 11.24 -17.92
N ASP A 369 -13.05 11.81 -19.06
CA ASP A 369 -14.45 12.12 -19.36
C ASP A 369 -15.38 10.90 -19.28
#